data_AF-A0ABD2NFZ1-F1
#
_entry.id   AF-A0ABD2NFZ1-F1
#
_cell.length_a   1.000
_cell.length_b   1.000
_cell.length_c   1.000
_cell.angle_alpha   90.00
_cell.angle_beta   90.00
_cell.angle_gamma   90.00
#
_symmetry.space_group_name_H-M   'P 1'
#
loop_
_entity.id
_entity.type
_entity.pdbx_description
1 polymer ?
#
loop_
_entity_poly.entity_id
_entity_poly.type
_entity_poly.pdbx_seq_one_letter_code
_entity_poly.pdbx_strand_id
1 'polypeptide(L)'
;MSCAGCNAAFKEECLLECDECHENLCSSCADITASEVKVLQLKTKRTLRFLCGKCVTKSDDVSVVKGKIEKLENIVARLCQKHDSLIDSKAENIKSVSSIDYKDDPIEEMMDRQARTSNIMIYNINESKIRLIQEKNYEDSKIAKDILKDLDLDNDAISWQGPTYTDDFVIARNS
;
A
#
# COMPACT_ATOMS: atom_id res chain seq x y z
N MET A 1 18.61 -44.22 -45.40
CA MET A 1 18.50 -43.26 -44.28
C MET A 1 19.19 -41.96 -44.69
N SER A 2 18.63 -40.80 -44.33
CA SER A 2 19.14 -39.46 -44.65
C SER A 2 19.46 -38.67 -43.39
N CYS A 3 20.28 -37.61 -43.51
CA CYS A 3 20.75 -36.81 -42.36
C CYS A 3 19.78 -35.68 -42.17
N ALA A 4 19.36 -35.47 -40.93
CA ALA A 4 18.51 -34.35 -40.59
C ALA A 4 19.15 -32.97 -40.84
N GLY A 5 20.49 -32.89 -40.88
CA GLY A 5 21.24 -31.66 -41.11
C GLY A 5 21.44 -31.29 -42.57
N CYS A 6 21.81 -32.26 -43.43
CA CYS A 6 22.17 -31.98 -44.83
C CYS A 6 21.34 -32.75 -45.87
N ASN A 7 20.37 -33.56 -45.45
CA ASN A 7 19.53 -34.41 -46.30
C ASN A 7 20.27 -35.38 -47.26
N ALA A 8 21.59 -35.47 -47.19
CA ALA A 8 22.34 -36.45 -47.96
C ALA A 8 22.05 -37.88 -47.48
N ALA A 9 22.27 -38.86 -48.36
CA ALA A 9 22.23 -40.28 -48.02
C ALA A 9 23.62 -40.76 -47.59
N PHE A 10 23.72 -41.65 -46.59
CA PHE A 10 25.01 -42.18 -46.12
C PHE A 10 25.02 -43.70 -46.00
N LYS A 11 26.26 -44.22 -45.90
CA LYS A 11 26.57 -45.58 -45.48
C LYS A 11 26.42 -45.68 -43.96
N GLU A 12 25.99 -46.84 -43.46
CA GLU A 12 25.69 -47.11 -42.03
C GLU A 12 26.84 -46.76 -41.07
N GLU A 13 28.09 -46.80 -41.53
CA GLU A 13 29.29 -46.59 -40.72
C GLU A 13 29.46 -45.14 -40.21
N CYS A 14 28.72 -44.17 -40.75
CA CYS A 14 28.80 -42.75 -40.35
C CYS A 14 27.51 -42.23 -39.70
N LEU A 15 26.65 -43.13 -39.22
CA LEU A 15 25.38 -42.79 -38.59
C LEU A 15 25.61 -42.48 -37.10
N LEU A 16 25.18 -41.29 -36.67
CA LEU A 16 25.03 -40.92 -35.27
C LEU A 16 23.56 -40.59 -35.00
N GLU A 17 22.96 -41.26 -34.02
CA GLU A 17 21.60 -40.99 -33.57
C GLU A 17 21.66 -40.12 -32.31
N CYS A 18 21.01 -38.95 -32.35
CA CYS A 18 20.90 -38.09 -31.18
C CYS A 18 20.08 -38.79 -30.08
N ASP A 19 20.59 -38.82 -28.85
CA ASP A 19 19.95 -39.51 -27.72
C ASP A 19 18.67 -38.85 -27.21
N GLU A 20 18.37 -37.63 -27.67
CA GLU A 20 17.22 -36.86 -27.19
C GLU A 20 16.15 -36.65 -28.27
N CYS A 21 16.53 -36.34 -29.51
CA CYS A 21 15.57 -36.18 -30.61
C CYS A 21 15.51 -37.37 -31.57
N HIS A 22 16.37 -38.38 -31.41
CA HIS A 22 16.47 -39.55 -32.29
C HIS A 22 16.70 -39.22 -33.77
N GLU A 23 17.11 -37.98 -34.09
CA GLU A 23 17.50 -37.59 -35.45
C GLU A 23 18.85 -38.20 -35.80
N ASN A 24 18.95 -38.74 -37.02
CA ASN A 24 20.20 -39.25 -37.58
C ASN A 24 21.02 -38.11 -38.20
N LEU A 25 22.28 -38.00 -37.79
CA LEU A 25 23.23 -37.00 -38.26
C LEU A 25 24.47 -37.70 -38.82
N CYS A 26 25.03 -37.14 -39.89
CA CYS A 26 26.36 -37.53 -40.34
C CYS A 26 27.41 -36.82 -39.47
N SER A 27 28.60 -37.41 -39.37
CA SER A 27 29.73 -36.87 -38.60
C SER A 27 30.03 -35.40 -38.92
N SER A 28 29.96 -35.01 -40.19
CA SER A 28 30.19 -33.63 -40.63
C SER A 28 29.10 -32.66 -40.16
N CYS A 29 27.83 -33.09 -40.07
CA CYS A 29 26.74 -32.24 -39.56
C CYS A 29 26.69 -32.21 -38.03
N ALA A 30 27.26 -33.22 -37.38
CA ALA A 30 27.39 -33.27 -35.92
C ALA A 30 28.60 -32.49 -35.41
N ASP A 31 29.52 -32.08 -36.30
CA ASP A 31 30.84 -31.52 -35.97
C ASP A 31 31.65 -32.44 -35.04
N ILE A 32 31.64 -33.73 -35.36
CA ILE A 32 32.30 -34.78 -34.56
C ILE A 32 33.41 -35.43 -35.39
N THR A 33 34.56 -35.63 -34.75
CA THR A 33 35.72 -36.28 -35.36
C THR A 33 35.52 -37.78 -35.51
N ALA A 34 36.22 -38.41 -36.46
CA ALA A 34 36.14 -39.86 -36.67
C ALA A 34 36.49 -40.69 -35.41
N SER A 35 37.36 -40.14 -34.54
CA SER A 35 37.73 -40.74 -33.26
C SER A 35 36.55 -40.79 -32.29
N GLU A 36 35.79 -39.70 -32.20
CA GLU A 36 34.62 -39.59 -31.33
C GLU A 36 33.45 -40.43 -31.85
N VAL A 37 33.24 -40.47 -33.17
CA VAL A 37 32.25 -41.37 -33.79
C VAL A 37 32.49 -42.82 -33.37
N LYS A 38 33.74 -43.29 -33.40
CA LYS A 38 34.09 -44.65 -32.97
C LYS A 38 33.74 -44.91 -31.52
N VAL A 39 33.97 -43.95 -30.63
CA VAL A 39 33.63 -44.07 -29.20
C VAL A 39 32.12 -44.15 -29.02
N LEU A 40 31.35 -43.34 -29.74
CA LEU A 40 29.88 -43.31 -29.68
C LEU A 40 29.23 -44.58 -30.26
N GLN A 41 29.87 -45.22 -31.25
CA GLN A 41 29.39 -46.45 -31.88
C GLN A 41 29.69 -47.74 -31.08
N LEU A 42 30.35 -47.65 -29.91
CA LEU A 42 30.60 -48.80 -29.04
C LEU A 42 29.28 -49.30 -28.39
N LYS A 43 28.59 -50.21 -29.11
CA LYS A 43 27.21 -50.68 -28.83
C LYS A 43 26.96 -51.26 -27.43
N THR A 44 27.98 -51.72 -26.70
CA THR A 44 27.79 -52.47 -25.44
C THR A 44 28.08 -51.68 -24.18
N LYS A 45 28.76 -50.52 -24.24
CA LYS A 45 29.16 -49.73 -23.04
C LYS A 45 29.34 -48.23 -23.31
N ARG A 46 28.47 -47.58 -24.08
CA ARG A 46 28.53 -46.12 -24.15
C ARG A 46 28.14 -45.51 -22.80
N THR A 47 29.07 -44.83 -22.15
CA THR A 47 28.81 -43.97 -20.98
C THR A 47 28.48 -42.55 -21.40
N LEU A 48 28.95 -42.15 -22.59
CA LEU A 48 28.74 -40.82 -23.15
C LEU A 48 27.48 -40.80 -24.01
N ARG A 49 26.67 -39.75 -23.81
CA ARG A 49 25.50 -39.45 -24.65
C ARG A 49 25.91 -38.52 -25.77
N PHE A 50 25.32 -38.70 -26.94
CA PHE A 50 25.44 -37.78 -28.07
C PHE A 50 24.17 -36.93 -28.17
N LEU A 51 24.33 -35.61 -28.08
CA LEU A 51 23.27 -34.64 -28.29
C LEU A 51 23.62 -33.80 -29.52
N CYS A 52 22.65 -33.64 -30.43
CA CYS A 52 22.82 -32.75 -31.57
C CYS A 52 22.82 -31.28 -31.11
N GLY A 53 23.36 -30.37 -31.92
CA GLY A 53 23.44 -28.95 -31.58
C GLY A 53 22.09 -28.33 -31.16
N LYS A 54 20.98 -28.76 -31.77
CA LYS A 54 19.61 -28.31 -31.40
C LYS A 54 19.19 -28.76 -29.99
N CYS A 55 19.64 -29.92 -29.55
CA CYS A 55 19.32 -30.45 -28.22
C CYS A 55 20.26 -29.87 -27.15
N VAL A 56 21.54 -29.63 -27.51
CA VAL A 56 22.50 -28.94 -26.64
C VAL A 56 21.96 -27.55 -26.25
N THR A 57 21.48 -26.76 -27.23
CA THR A 57 20.93 -25.43 -26.93
C THR A 57 19.69 -25.47 -26.03
N LYS A 58 18.82 -26.49 -26.18
CA LYS A 58 17.65 -26.66 -25.29
C LYS A 58 18.06 -26.97 -23.86
N SER A 59 19.12 -27.75 -23.67
CA SER A 59 19.63 -28.09 -22.33
C SER A 59 20.20 -26.86 -21.62
N ASP A 60 20.93 -26.01 -22.35
CA ASP A 60 21.44 -24.74 -21.82
C ASP A 60 20.31 -23.77 -21.47
N ASP A 61 19.27 -23.69 -22.31
CA ASP A 61 18.08 -22.87 -22.04
C ASP A 61 17.36 -23.29 -20.74
N VAL A 62 17.26 -24.59 -20.47
CA VAL A 62 16.65 -25.10 -19.22
C VAL A 62 17.47 -24.66 -17.99
N SER A 63 18.80 -24.68 -18.08
CA SER A 63 19.68 -24.24 -17.00
C SER A 63 19.55 -22.73 -16.74
N VAL A 64 19.45 -21.93 -17.82
CA VAL A 64 19.21 -20.48 -17.72
C VAL A 64 17.84 -20.17 -17.13
N VAL A 65 16.79 -20.90 -17.55
CA VAL A 65 15.44 -20.75 -17.02
C VAL A 65 15.40 -21.10 -15.54
N LYS A 66 16.05 -22.18 -15.10
CA LYS A 66 16.15 -22.55 -13.69
C LYS A 66 16.80 -21.44 -12.86
N GLY A 67 17.91 -20.87 -13.33
CA GLY A 67 18.56 -19.74 -12.65
C GLY A 67 17.68 -18.47 -12.60
N LYS A 68 16.80 -18.25 -13.59
CA LYS A 68 15.81 -17.16 -13.55
C LYS A 68 14.69 -17.43 -12.54
N ILE A 69 14.22 -18.67 -12.43
CA ILE A 69 13.21 -19.09 -11.45
C ILE A 69 13.74 -18.89 -10.02
N GLU A 70 14.94 -19.39 -9.72
CA GLU A 70 15.57 -19.22 -8.40
C GLU A 70 15.74 -17.74 -8.02
N LYS A 71 16.06 -16.87 -8.99
CA LYS A 71 16.12 -15.42 -8.77
C LYS A 71 14.74 -14.82 -8.46
N LEU A 72 13.71 -15.26 -9.17
CA LEU A 72 12.33 -14.79 -8.95
C LEU A 72 11.81 -15.24 -7.58
N GLU A 73 12.03 -16.49 -7.19
CA GLU A 73 11.67 -17.01 -5.87
C GLU A 73 12.32 -16.20 -4.75
N ASN A 74 13.61 -15.87 -4.89
CA ASN A 74 14.34 -15.02 -3.95
C ASN A 74 13.82 -13.57 -3.89
N ILE A 75 13.27 -13.05 -4.99
CA ILE A 75 12.64 -11.72 -5.01
C ILE A 75 11.28 -11.78 -4.30
N VAL A 76 10.47 -12.79 -4.61
CA VAL A 76 9.16 -13.01 -3.98
C VAL A 76 9.31 -13.17 -2.46
N ALA A 77 10.25 -14.01 -2.01
CA ALA A 77 10.51 -14.21 -0.58
C ALA A 77 10.87 -12.90 0.14
N ARG A 78 11.71 -12.06 -0.49
CA ARG A 78 12.08 -10.74 0.06
C ARG A 78 10.90 -9.77 0.08
N LEU A 79 10.03 -9.81 -0.93
CA LEU A 79 8.83 -8.97 -0.97
C LEU A 79 7.82 -9.41 0.10
N CYS A 80 7.62 -10.71 0.30
CA CYS A 80 6.78 -11.24 1.36
C CYS A 80 7.30 -10.82 2.74
N GLN A 81 8.59 -11.00 3.03
CA GLN A 81 9.18 -10.53 4.29
C GLN A 81 8.99 -9.02 4.52
N LYS A 82 9.18 -8.22 3.46
CA LYS A 82 8.97 -6.76 3.54
C LYS A 82 7.51 -6.41 3.77
N HIS A 83 6.59 -7.12 3.13
CA HIS A 83 5.15 -6.94 3.31
C HIS A 83 4.73 -7.28 4.74
N ASP A 84 5.20 -8.41 5.28
CA ASP A 84 4.89 -8.83 6.65
C ASP A 84 5.44 -7.81 7.67
N SER A 85 6.67 -7.34 7.47
CA SER A 85 7.26 -6.28 8.31
C SER A 85 6.46 -4.96 8.25
N LEU A 86 5.88 -4.63 7.10
CA LEU A 86 5.03 -3.45 6.93
C LEU A 86 3.65 -3.63 7.58
N ILE A 87 3.09 -4.83 7.58
CA ILE A 87 1.85 -5.14 8.29
C ILE A 87 2.06 -5.03 9.80
N ASP A 88 3.13 -5.62 10.32
CA ASP A 88 3.44 -5.61 11.75
C ASP A 88 3.69 -4.18 12.27
N SER A 89 4.46 -3.39 11.54
CA SER A 89 4.69 -1.97 11.87
C SER A 89 3.43 -1.11 11.74
N LYS A 90 2.50 -1.45 10.85
CA LYS A 90 1.20 -0.76 10.77
C LYS A 90 0.27 -1.15 11.91
N ALA A 91 0.32 -2.40 12.37
CA ALA A 91 -0.43 -2.88 13.53
C ALA A 91 0.05 -2.25 14.85
N GLU A 92 1.36 -2.01 15.00
CA GLU A 92 1.92 -1.27 16.15
C GLU A 92 1.50 0.20 16.17
N ASN A 93 1.49 0.86 15.00
CA ASN A 93 1.01 2.25 14.89
C ASN A 93 -0.50 2.39 15.14
N ILE A 94 -1.32 1.37 14.86
CA ILE A 94 -2.77 1.42 15.14
C ILE A 94 -3.05 1.30 16.64
N LYS A 95 -2.23 0.53 17.38
CA LYS A 95 -2.37 0.40 18.84
C LYS A 95 -1.92 1.65 19.61
N SER A 96 -1.03 2.46 19.06
CA SER A 96 -0.62 3.74 19.65
C SER A 96 -1.59 4.90 19.35
N VAL A 97 -2.47 4.77 18.34
CA VAL A 97 -3.52 5.76 18.04
C VAL A 97 -4.75 5.60 18.94
N SER A 98 -4.98 4.43 19.55
CA SER A 98 -6.07 4.24 20.52
C SER A 98 -5.86 4.93 21.89
N SER A 99 -4.74 5.63 22.07
CA SER A 99 -4.46 6.45 23.26
C SER A 99 -4.32 7.95 22.95
N ILE A 100 -4.78 8.41 21.78
CA ILE A 100 -4.95 9.84 21.54
C ILE A 100 -6.22 10.26 22.27
N ASP A 101 -6.04 11.04 23.33
CA ASP A 101 -7.10 11.75 24.05
C ASP A 101 -7.85 12.61 23.00
N TYR A 102 -9.05 12.19 22.59
CA TYR A 102 -9.91 12.88 21.62
C TYR A 102 -10.48 14.17 22.23
N LYS A 103 -9.60 15.10 22.61
CA LYS A 103 -10.00 16.45 23.04
C LYS A 103 -9.97 17.47 21.91
N ASP A 104 -9.34 17.12 20.79
CA ASP A 104 -9.16 18.00 19.64
C ASP A 104 -9.68 17.30 18.37
N ASP A 105 -10.99 16.98 18.31
CA ASP A 105 -11.62 16.68 17.02
C ASP A 105 -11.78 18.00 16.25
N PRO A 106 -11.06 18.20 15.13
CA PRO A 106 -11.15 19.44 14.37
C PRO A 106 -12.56 19.69 13.80
N ILE A 107 -13.39 18.65 13.66
CA ILE A 107 -14.79 18.79 13.27
C ILE A 107 -15.61 19.34 14.44
N GLU A 108 -15.43 18.78 15.64
CA GLU A 108 -16.06 19.30 16.87
C GLU A 108 -15.63 20.75 17.13
N GLU A 109 -14.34 21.05 17.00
CA GLU A 109 -13.82 22.42 17.16
C GLU A 109 -14.39 23.38 16.11
N MET A 110 -14.54 22.93 14.86
CA MET A 110 -15.13 23.73 13.79
C MET A 110 -16.62 23.98 14.03
N MET A 111 -17.37 22.98 14.51
CA MET A 111 -18.77 23.12 14.91
C MET A 111 -18.91 24.07 16.11
N ASP A 112 -18.02 23.97 17.11
CA ASP A 112 -17.97 24.88 18.25
C ASP A 112 -17.60 26.31 17.85
N ARG A 113 -16.71 26.49 16.87
CA ARG A 113 -16.40 27.81 16.30
C ARG A 113 -17.62 28.37 15.56
N GLN A 114 -18.32 27.56 14.78
CA GLN A 114 -19.52 27.98 14.06
C GLN A 114 -20.65 28.37 15.04
N ALA A 115 -20.86 27.60 16.11
CA ALA A 115 -21.81 27.94 17.17
C ALA A 115 -21.43 29.26 17.90
N ARG A 116 -20.14 29.50 18.15
CA ARG A 116 -19.64 30.75 18.76
C ARG A 116 -19.62 31.96 17.82
N THR A 117 -19.73 31.75 16.50
CA THR A 117 -19.68 32.85 15.51
C THR A 117 -20.90 33.77 15.62
N SER A 118 -21.98 33.31 16.27
CA SER A 118 -23.19 34.09 16.50
C SER A 118 -23.27 34.72 17.90
N ASN A 119 -22.14 34.85 18.61
CA ASN A 119 -22.12 35.51 19.91
C ASN A 119 -22.32 37.03 19.74
N ILE A 120 -23.33 37.57 20.42
CA ILE A 120 -23.55 39.02 20.48
C ILE A 120 -22.98 39.53 21.81
N MET A 121 -22.08 40.50 21.73
CA MET A 121 -21.56 41.24 22.89
C MET A 121 -22.27 42.59 22.99
N ILE A 122 -22.91 42.86 24.12
CA ILE A 122 -23.56 44.14 24.41
C ILE A 122 -22.72 44.87 25.44
N TYR A 123 -22.26 46.09 25.10
CA TYR A 123 -21.44 46.94 25.95
C TYR A 123 -22.26 48.14 26.48
N ASN A 124 -21.74 48.78 27.53
CA ASN A 124 -22.35 49.98 28.16
C ASN A 124 -23.75 49.72 28.75
N ILE A 125 -23.99 48.51 29.25
CA ILE A 125 -25.17 48.20 30.08
C ILE A 125 -24.87 48.69 31.49
N ASN A 126 -25.81 49.42 32.10
CA ASN A 126 -25.73 49.74 33.53
C ASN A 126 -25.81 48.44 34.34
N GLU A 127 -24.71 48.06 34.98
CA GLU A 127 -24.67 46.86 35.80
C GLU A 127 -25.68 46.90 36.96
N SER A 128 -26.29 45.75 37.24
CA SER A 128 -27.06 45.59 38.46
C SER A 128 -26.17 45.81 39.70
N LYS A 129 -26.70 46.58 40.65
CA LYS A 129 -26.05 46.86 41.94
C LYS A 129 -26.20 45.72 42.95
N ILE A 130 -26.82 44.60 42.54
CA ILE A 130 -27.08 43.43 43.40
C ILE A 130 -25.80 42.65 43.63
N ARG A 131 -25.55 42.27 44.90
CA ARG A 131 -24.34 41.53 45.30
C ARG A 131 -24.44 40.02 45.06
N LEU A 132 -25.64 39.48 45.05
CA LEU A 132 -25.90 38.06 44.81
C LEU A 132 -25.78 37.76 43.32
N ILE A 133 -24.81 36.94 42.95
CA ILE A 133 -24.45 36.64 41.56
C ILE A 133 -25.64 36.09 40.76
N GLN A 134 -26.48 35.23 41.37
CA GLN A 134 -27.64 34.64 40.69
C GLN A 134 -28.71 35.68 40.34
N GLU A 135 -28.96 36.64 41.24
CA GLU A 135 -29.92 37.71 41.04
C GLU A 135 -29.37 38.79 40.09
N LYS A 136 -28.07 39.09 40.19
CA LYS A 136 -27.36 39.97 39.25
C LYS A 136 -27.50 39.46 37.80
N ASN A 137 -27.21 38.18 37.57
CA ASN A 137 -27.31 37.55 36.26
C ASN A 137 -28.74 37.58 35.70
N TYR A 138 -29.75 37.47 36.57
CA TYR A 138 -31.15 37.55 36.16
C TYR A 138 -31.53 38.96 35.69
N GLU A 139 -31.12 40.00 36.41
CA GLU A 139 -31.38 41.39 36.00
C GLU A 139 -30.63 41.78 34.73
N ASP A 140 -29.34 41.46 34.65
CA ASP A 140 -28.51 41.77 33.48
C ASP A 140 -29.03 41.04 32.23
N SER A 141 -29.46 39.78 32.37
CA SER A 141 -30.11 39.03 31.28
C SER A 141 -31.44 39.64 30.85
N LYS A 142 -32.23 40.17 31.79
CA LYS A 142 -33.50 40.84 31.48
C LYS A 142 -33.28 42.10 30.65
N ILE A 143 -32.33 42.95 31.05
CA ILE A 143 -31.99 44.19 30.32
C ILE A 143 -31.50 43.85 28.91
N ALA A 144 -30.64 42.84 28.79
CA ALA A 144 -30.10 42.42 27.49
C ALA A 144 -31.19 41.88 26.55
N LYS A 145 -32.19 41.14 27.07
CA LYS A 145 -33.36 40.70 26.28
C LYS A 145 -34.21 41.87 25.78
N ASP A 146 -34.38 42.91 26.59
CA ASP A 146 -35.14 44.09 26.16
C ASP A 146 -34.41 44.84 25.03
N ILE A 147 -33.07 44.95 25.11
CA ILE A 147 -32.25 45.50 24.01
C ILE A 147 -32.38 44.66 22.73
N LEU A 148 -32.39 43.33 22.85
CA LEU A 148 -32.51 42.43 21.69
C LEU A 148 -33.89 42.50 21.04
N LYS A 149 -34.97 42.71 21.83
CA LYS A 149 -36.31 42.99 21.29
C LYS A 149 -36.34 44.27 20.49
N ASP A 150 -35.69 45.33 20.98
CA ASP A 150 -35.62 46.61 20.28
C ASP A 150 -34.87 46.51 18.93
N LEU A 151 -34.02 45.48 18.78
CA LEU A 151 -33.28 45.18 17.56
C LEU A 151 -33.97 44.15 16.64
N ASP A 152 -35.21 43.76 16.96
CA ASP A 152 -36.01 42.78 16.19
C ASP A 152 -35.35 41.40 16.06
N LEU A 153 -34.55 41.01 17.07
CA LEU A 153 -33.88 39.72 17.15
C LEU A 153 -34.74 38.71 17.94
N ASP A 154 -34.86 37.49 17.40
CA ASP A 154 -35.66 36.43 18.00
C ASP A 154 -35.06 35.97 19.34
N ASN A 155 -35.77 36.24 20.44
CA ASN A 155 -35.28 36.01 21.79
C ASN A 155 -35.25 34.54 22.18
N ASP A 156 -36.04 33.71 21.50
CA ASP A 156 -36.18 32.29 21.81
C ASP A 156 -34.99 31.45 21.29
N ALA A 157 -34.17 32.03 20.42
CA ALA A 157 -32.93 31.43 19.97
C ALA A 157 -31.75 31.67 20.93
N ILE A 158 -31.90 32.48 21.99
CA ILE A 158 -30.73 32.97 22.74
C ILE A 158 -30.55 32.29 24.09
N SER A 159 -29.45 31.52 24.25
CA SER A 159 -29.02 30.96 25.53
C SER A 159 -28.01 31.89 26.23
N TRP A 160 -28.20 32.10 27.54
CA TRP A 160 -27.42 33.04 28.34
C TRP A 160 -26.37 32.30 29.17
N GLN A 161 -25.11 32.72 29.06
CA GLN A 161 -24.05 32.34 29.98
C GLN A 161 -23.60 33.60 30.72
N GLY A 162 -23.85 33.64 32.03
CA GLY A 162 -23.41 34.74 32.89
C GLY A 162 -21.88 34.87 32.92
N PRO A 163 -21.36 36.05 33.30
CA PRO A 163 -19.93 36.32 33.25
C PRO A 163 -19.16 35.31 34.10
N THR A 164 -18.28 34.54 33.46
CA THR A 164 -17.22 33.82 34.18
C THR A 164 -16.17 34.84 34.54
N TYR A 165 -16.07 35.16 35.84
CA TYR A 165 -14.96 35.87 36.50
C TYR A 165 -13.91 36.45 35.52
N THR A 166 -14.15 37.66 35.00
CA THR A 166 -13.22 38.81 35.04
C THR A 166 -13.61 40.02 34.18
N ASP A 167 -14.62 40.02 33.29
CA ASP A 167 -14.83 41.18 32.40
C ASP A 167 -16.30 41.56 32.11
N ASP A 168 -16.50 42.87 31.89
CA ASP A 168 -17.72 43.71 31.84
C ASP A 168 -18.72 43.42 30.71
N PHE A 169 -18.96 42.15 30.35
CA PHE A 169 -19.77 41.81 29.17
C PHE A 169 -20.75 40.67 29.38
N VAL A 170 -21.87 40.73 28.67
CA VAL A 170 -22.87 39.66 28.61
C VAL A 170 -22.81 39.01 27.22
N ILE A 171 -22.75 37.67 27.19
CA ILE A 171 -22.70 36.88 25.95
C ILE A 171 -24.06 36.23 25.71
N ALA A 172 -24.68 36.58 24.58
CA ALA A 172 -25.83 35.89 24.03
C ALA A 172 -25.39 34.89 22.96
N ARG A 173 -25.78 33.61 23.05
CA ARG A 173 -25.52 32.58 22.03
C ARG A 173 -26.80 32.24 21.27
N ASN A 174 -26.80 32.27 19.93
CA ASN A 174 -27.88 31.66 19.15
C ASN A 174 -27.80 30.12 19.27
N SER A 175 -28.97 29.51 19.44
CA SER A 175 -29.22 28.07 19.52
C SER A 175 -29.44 27.50 18.13
#